data_AF-S7J9D2-F1
#
_entry.id   AF-S7J9D2-F1
#
_cell.length_a   1.000
_cell.length_b   1.000
_cell.length_c   1.000
_cell.angle_alpha   90.00
_cell.angle_beta   90.00
_cell.angle_gamma   90.00
#
_symmetry.space_group_name_H-M   'P 1'
#
loop_
_entity.id
_entity.type
_entity.pdbx_description
1 polymer ?
#
loop_
_entity_poly.entity_id
_entity_poly.type
_entity_poly.pdbx_seq_one_letter_code
_entity_poly.pdbx_strand_id
1 'polypeptide(L)'
;MKRFFLLLAAWCCLGLSAALAYNPYAPNQFDAVDRNTWEYKAVYDLSKAGLTGVPMTRFAPSYNLTRYEVTEMIAAAMKNRSKATADQQREIDKLAQSYADDLQYVSDAPKEAEPSSQGVVFDWKGDKA
;
A
#
# COMPACT_ATOMS: atom_id res chain seq x y z
N MET A 1 -7.92 42.79 26.12
CA MET A 1 -6.71 42.13 26.65
C MET A 1 -7.01 40.68 27.07
N LYS A 2 -7.65 40.39 28.21
CA LYS A 2 -7.85 39.01 28.73
C LYS A 2 -8.59 38.04 27.79
N ARG A 3 -9.61 38.52 27.06
CA ARG A 3 -10.39 37.70 26.09
C ARG A 3 -9.62 37.39 24.81
N PHE A 4 -8.71 38.28 24.40
CA PHE A 4 -7.81 38.05 23.26
C PHE A 4 -6.73 37.02 23.60
N PHE A 5 -6.20 37.04 24.84
CA PHE A 5 -5.29 36.00 25.32
C PHE A 5 -5.95 34.61 25.39
N LEU A 6 -7.22 34.55 25.77
CA LEU A 6 -7.98 33.29 25.78
C LEU A 6 -8.27 32.76 24.36
N LEU A 7 -8.55 33.63 23.39
CA LEU A 7 -8.74 33.25 21.99
C LEU A 7 -7.43 32.81 21.32
N LEU A 8 -6.30 33.45 21.66
CA LEU A 8 -4.97 33.07 21.18
C LEU A 8 -4.53 31.71 21.76
N ALA A 9 -4.81 31.47 23.05
CA ALA A 9 -4.55 30.19 23.70
C ALA A 9 -5.41 29.05 23.14
N ALA A 10 -6.68 29.32 22.84
CA ALA A 10 -7.58 28.35 22.21
C ALA A 10 -7.15 27.98 20.78
N TRP A 11 -6.62 28.94 20.00
CA TRP A 11 -6.09 28.68 18.66
C TRP A 11 -4.82 27.80 18.71
N CYS A 12 -3.97 28.00 19.73
CA CYS A 12 -2.76 27.19 19.93
C CYS A 12 -3.06 25.71 20.24
N CYS A 13 -4.22 25.42 20.84
CA CYS A 13 -4.62 24.06 21.21
C CYS A 13 -5.27 23.24 20.08
N LEU A 14 -5.66 23.88 18.96
CA LEU A 14 -6.37 23.22 17.85
C LEU A 14 -5.46 22.71 16.74
N GLY A 15 -4.14 22.87 16.86
CA GLY A 15 -3.17 22.57 15.79
C GLY A 15 -2.56 21.17 15.75
N LEU A 16 -2.80 20.29 16.73
CA LEU A 16 -2.00 19.07 16.92
C LEU A 16 -2.69 17.72 16.63
N SER A 17 -3.91 17.68 16.10
CA SER A 17 -4.72 16.45 16.16
C SER A 17 -4.62 15.47 14.98
N ALA A 18 -3.72 15.65 14.00
CA ALA A 18 -3.84 14.93 12.71
C ALA A 18 -2.56 14.23 12.19
N ALA A 19 -1.72 13.62 13.03
CA ALA A 19 -0.48 13.00 12.53
C ALA A 19 0.01 11.70 13.21
N LEU A 20 -0.82 10.94 13.92
CA LEU A 20 -0.32 9.81 14.73
C LEU A 20 -0.50 8.39 14.15
N ALA A 21 -0.96 8.24 12.90
CA ALA A 21 -0.97 6.94 12.21
C ALA A 21 -0.01 6.87 11.00
N TYR A 22 0.80 7.92 10.77
CA TYR A 22 1.84 7.88 9.77
C TYR A 22 3.07 7.19 10.36
N ASN A 23 3.37 5.97 9.93
CA ASN A 23 4.67 5.35 10.18
C ASN A 23 5.63 5.79 9.06
N PRO A 24 6.51 6.79 9.27
CA PRO A 24 7.44 7.26 8.24
C PRO A 24 8.43 6.19 7.76
N TYR A 25 8.50 5.04 8.46
CA TYR A 25 9.40 3.94 8.15
C TYR A 25 8.67 2.74 7.49
N ALA A 26 7.34 2.77 7.38
CA ALA A 26 6.60 1.76 6.62
C ALA A 26 6.58 2.16 5.13
N PRO A 27 6.89 1.25 4.20
CA PRO A 27 6.75 1.52 2.77
C PRO A 27 5.31 1.96 2.44
N ASN A 28 5.15 3.14 1.86
CA ASN A 28 3.82 3.61 1.45
C ASN A 28 3.38 2.82 0.20
N GLN A 29 2.19 2.22 0.29
CA GLN A 29 1.65 1.37 -0.78
C GLN A 29 1.26 2.15 -2.04
N PHE A 30 1.01 3.45 -1.88
CA PHE A 30 0.61 4.33 -2.96
C PHE A 30 1.80 5.05 -3.61
N ASP A 31 3.02 4.84 -3.10
CA ASP A 31 4.22 5.37 -3.75
C ASP A 31 4.46 4.67 -5.09
N ALA A 32 4.97 5.44 -6.04
CA ALA A 32 5.37 4.92 -7.33
C ALA A 32 6.58 3.99 -7.19
N VAL A 33 6.53 2.83 -7.84
CA VAL A 33 7.68 1.94 -7.97
C VAL A 33 8.60 2.49 -9.05
N ASP A 34 9.88 2.68 -8.70
CA ASP A 34 10.88 3.17 -9.64
C ASP A 34 11.10 2.17 -10.79
N ARG A 35 11.06 2.66 -12.03
CA ARG A 35 11.13 1.83 -13.25
C ARG A 35 12.47 1.12 -13.44
N ASN A 36 13.51 1.58 -12.76
CA ASN A 36 14.85 1.00 -12.82
C ASN A 36 15.04 -0.14 -11.82
N THR A 37 14.10 -0.34 -10.89
CA THR A 37 14.09 -1.47 -9.96
C THR A 37 13.97 -2.79 -10.72
N TRP A 38 14.46 -3.87 -10.10
CA TRP A 38 14.37 -5.18 -10.74
C TRP A 38 12.94 -5.72 -10.68
N GLU A 39 12.17 -5.34 -9.67
CA GLU A 39 10.79 -5.75 -9.46
C GLU A 39 9.87 -5.19 -10.54
N TYR A 40 10.04 -3.90 -10.89
CA TYR A 40 9.31 -3.30 -12.00
C TYR A 40 9.60 -4.02 -13.32
N LYS A 41 10.87 -4.32 -13.60
CA LYS A 41 11.29 -5.01 -14.85
C LYS A 41 10.76 -6.44 -14.91
N ALA A 42 10.86 -7.17 -13.80
CA ALA A 42 10.32 -8.53 -13.69
C ALA A 42 8.81 -8.56 -13.93
N VAL A 43 8.06 -7.69 -13.25
CA VAL A 43 6.59 -7.61 -13.41
C VAL A 43 6.20 -7.15 -14.82
N TYR A 44 7.00 -6.29 -15.46
CA TYR A 44 6.84 -5.91 -16.86
C TYR A 44 7.00 -7.11 -17.81
N ASP A 45 8.04 -7.92 -17.64
CA ASP A 45 8.28 -9.10 -18.49
C ASP A 45 7.23 -10.20 -18.25
N LEU A 46 6.80 -10.41 -17.00
CA LEU A 46 5.69 -11.30 -16.67
C LEU A 46 4.36 -10.80 -17.28
N SER A 47 4.16 -9.49 -17.37
CA SER A 47 2.98 -8.91 -18.02
C SER A 47 2.99 -9.08 -19.53
N LYS A 48 4.16 -8.96 -20.17
CA LYS A 48 4.33 -9.31 -21.60
C LYS A 48 4.00 -10.77 -21.87
N ALA A 49 4.32 -11.65 -20.93
CA ALA A 49 3.97 -13.07 -20.99
C ALA A 49 2.50 -13.37 -20.67
N GLY A 50 1.69 -12.36 -20.33
CA GLY A 50 0.27 -12.51 -19.98
C GLY A 50 0.02 -13.13 -18.62
N LEU A 51 1.02 -13.16 -17.73
CA LEU A 51 0.92 -13.83 -16.43
C LEU A 51 0.27 -12.95 -15.35
N THR A 52 0.41 -11.62 -15.45
CA THR A 52 -0.15 -10.67 -14.47
C THR A 52 -1.62 -10.30 -14.74
N GLY A 53 -2.16 -10.65 -15.91
CA GLY A 53 -3.54 -10.30 -16.30
C GLY A 53 -3.77 -8.81 -16.59
N VAL A 54 -2.71 -7.98 -16.57
CA VAL A 54 -2.79 -6.54 -16.78
C VAL A 54 -2.31 -6.17 -18.19
N PRO A 55 -3.02 -5.27 -18.91
CA PRO A 55 -2.60 -4.85 -20.24
C PRO A 55 -1.32 -4.00 -20.20
N MET A 56 -0.50 -4.11 -21.25
CA MET A 56 0.77 -3.36 -21.37
C MET A 56 0.60 -1.82 -21.34
N THR A 57 -0.61 -1.31 -21.57
CA THR A 57 -0.92 0.13 -21.44
C THR A 57 -0.69 0.66 -20.02
N ARG A 58 -0.72 -0.20 -18.99
CA ARG A 58 -0.37 0.18 -17.62
C ARG A 58 1.12 0.52 -17.43
N PHE A 59 1.99 0.11 -18.34
CA PHE A 59 3.42 0.43 -18.29
C PHE A 59 3.79 1.66 -19.15
N ALA A 60 2.81 2.44 -19.59
CA ALA A 60 3.04 3.65 -20.37
C ALA A 60 3.99 4.63 -19.65
N PRO A 61 4.82 5.40 -20.38
CA PRO A 61 5.71 6.41 -19.78
C PRO A 61 4.96 7.48 -18.96
N SER A 62 3.70 7.75 -19.28
CA SER A 62 2.85 8.71 -18.58
C SER A 62 2.19 8.17 -17.31
N TYR A 63 2.30 6.85 -17.04
CA TYR A 63 1.65 6.20 -15.91
C TYR A 63 2.69 5.60 -14.97
N ASN A 64 2.65 5.96 -13.70
CA ASN A 64 3.53 5.40 -12.68
C ASN A 64 2.75 4.36 -11.87
N LEU A 65 3.22 3.11 -11.92
CA LEU A 65 2.64 2.03 -11.14
C LEU A 65 2.93 2.26 -9.65
N THR A 66 1.88 2.19 -8.85
CA THR A 66 2.02 2.20 -7.39
C THR A 66 2.52 0.85 -6.88
N ARG A 67 3.10 0.85 -5.68
CA ARG A 67 3.52 -0.40 -5.01
C ARG A 67 2.35 -1.38 -4.84
N TYR A 68 1.16 -0.88 -4.52
CA TYR A 68 -0.07 -1.67 -4.43
C TYR A 68 -0.42 -2.33 -5.76
N GLU A 69 -0.41 -1.57 -6.87
CA GLU A 69 -0.70 -2.14 -8.19
C GLU A 69 0.31 -3.21 -8.61
N VAL A 70 1.61 -2.96 -8.38
CA VAL A 70 2.65 -3.98 -8.61
C VAL A 70 2.38 -5.24 -7.78
N THR A 71 1.91 -5.08 -6.54
CA THR A 71 1.56 -6.20 -5.67
C THR A 71 0.38 -7.00 -6.24
N GLU A 72 -0.67 -6.35 -6.73
CA GLU A 72 -1.80 -7.02 -7.40
C GLU A 72 -1.34 -7.82 -8.63
N MET A 73 -0.40 -7.27 -9.39
CA MET A 73 0.19 -7.94 -10.56
C MET A 73 1.01 -9.16 -10.17
N ILE A 74 1.79 -9.09 -9.08
CA ILE A 74 2.52 -10.23 -8.52
C ILE A 74 1.54 -11.31 -8.06
N ALA A 75 0.48 -10.95 -7.33
CA ALA A 75 -0.54 -11.89 -6.87
C ALA A 75 -1.23 -12.60 -8.05
N ALA A 76 -1.54 -11.87 -9.13
CA ALA A 76 -2.08 -12.44 -10.35
C ALA A 76 -1.08 -13.39 -11.04
N ALA A 77 0.20 -13.02 -11.10
CA ALA A 77 1.26 -13.89 -11.64
C ALA A 77 1.42 -15.18 -10.82
N MET A 78 1.33 -15.10 -9.48
CA MET A 78 1.32 -16.28 -8.61
C MET A 78 0.13 -17.21 -8.92
N LYS A 79 -1.08 -16.66 -9.13
CA LYS A 79 -2.26 -17.43 -9.54
C LYS A 79 -2.07 -18.10 -10.91
N ASN A 80 -1.29 -17.50 -11.81
CA ASN A 80 -0.96 -18.03 -13.14
C ASN A 80 0.38 -18.80 -13.20
N ARG A 81 1.05 -19.04 -12.08
CA ARG A 81 2.41 -19.63 -12.03
C ARG A 81 2.51 -20.98 -12.75
N SER A 82 1.46 -21.80 -12.74
CA SER A 82 1.42 -23.09 -13.46
C SER A 82 1.49 -22.96 -14.99
N LYS A 83 1.17 -21.79 -15.54
CA LYS A 83 1.27 -21.49 -16.98
C LYS A 83 2.63 -20.92 -17.39
N ALA A 84 3.48 -20.58 -16.40
CA ALA A 84 4.76 -19.91 -16.61
C ALA A 84 5.87 -20.92 -16.91
N THR A 85 6.92 -20.47 -17.62
CA THR A 85 8.16 -21.25 -17.81
C THR A 85 8.91 -21.43 -16.50
N ALA A 86 9.87 -22.36 -16.45
CA ALA A 86 10.66 -22.60 -15.24
C ALA A 86 11.40 -21.33 -14.74
N ASP A 87 11.89 -20.49 -15.65
CA ASP A 87 12.57 -19.24 -15.28
C ASP A 87 11.59 -18.20 -14.77
N GLN A 88 10.44 -18.05 -15.42
CA GLN A 88 9.37 -17.15 -14.95
C GLN A 88 8.81 -17.59 -13.61
N GLN A 89 8.70 -18.90 -13.35
CA GLN A 89 8.30 -19.41 -12.05
C GLN A 89 9.27 -18.98 -10.94
N ARG A 90 10.58 -19.07 -11.19
CA ARG A 90 11.60 -18.58 -10.24
C ARG A 90 11.51 -17.07 -10.02
N GLU A 91 11.23 -16.32 -11.08
CA GLU A 91 11.05 -14.87 -11.00
C GLU A 91 9.81 -14.49 -10.17
N ILE A 92 8.69 -15.20 -10.39
CA ILE A 92 7.47 -15.07 -9.57
C ILE A 92 7.76 -15.40 -8.11
N ASP A 93 8.50 -16.47 -7.81
CA ASP A 93 8.84 -16.85 -6.44
C ASP A 93 9.70 -15.78 -5.74
N LYS A 94 10.67 -15.22 -6.47
CA LYS A 94 11.54 -14.14 -5.96
C LYS A 94 10.74 -12.86 -5.70
N LEU A 95 9.81 -12.50 -6.59
CA LEU A 95 8.89 -11.38 -6.39
C LEU A 95 8.00 -11.63 -5.17
N ALA A 96 7.42 -12.82 -5.05
CA ALA A 96 6.57 -13.19 -3.91
C ALA A 96 7.32 -13.11 -2.58
N GLN A 97 8.59 -13.51 -2.55
CA GLN A 97 9.44 -13.36 -1.38
C GLN A 97 9.72 -11.88 -1.04
N SER A 98 9.96 -11.04 -2.05
CA SER A 98 10.32 -9.63 -1.86
C SER A 98 9.12 -8.75 -1.48
N TYR A 99 7.92 -9.17 -1.87
CA TYR A 99 6.65 -8.50 -1.60
C TYR A 99 5.80 -9.26 -0.57
N ALA A 100 6.38 -10.15 0.24
CA ALA A 100 5.63 -11.00 1.17
C ALA A 100 4.71 -10.18 2.10
N ASP A 101 5.24 -9.09 2.67
CA ASP A 101 4.48 -8.18 3.54
C ASP A 101 3.40 -7.41 2.78
N ASP A 102 3.60 -7.11 1.50
CA ASP A 102 2.61 -6.39 0.69
C ASP A 102 1.50 -7.34 0.19
N LEU A 103 1.83 -8.60 -0.06
CA LEU A 103 0.88 -9.59 -0.56
C LEU A 103 -0.25 -9.84 0.43
N GLN A 104 -0.04 -9.65 1.73
CA GLN A 104 -1.09 -9.76 2.76
C GLN A 104 -2.25 -8.77 2.55
N TYR A 105 -2.06 -7.71 1.76
CA TYR A 105 -3.11 -6.71 1.50
C TYR A 105 -4.00 -7.06 0.30
N VAL A 106 -3.55 -7.96 -0.56
CA VAL A 106 -4.26 -8.35 -1.80
C VAL A 106 -4.60 -9.83 -1.86
N SER A 107 -4.04 -10.65 -0.96
CA SER A 107 -4.33 -12.08 -0.86
C SER A 107 -5.66 -12.33 -0.16
N ASP A 108 -6.39 -13.34 -0.61
CA ASP A 108 -7.64 -13.81 0.01
C ASP A 108 -7.43 -14.50 1.39
N ALA A 109 -6.19 -14.54 1.89
CA ALA A 109 -5.86 -15.16 3.18
C ALA A 109 -6.45 -14.34 4.34
N PRO A 110 -7.11 -14.97 5.33
CA PRO A 110 -7.56 -14.29 6.53
C PRO A 110 -6.37 -13.64 7.22
N LYS A 111 -6.40 -12.32 7.41
CA LYS A 111 -5.44 -11.64 8.28
C LYS A 111 -5.64 -12.16 9.69
N GLU A 112 -4.60 -12.75 10.28
CA GLU A 112 -4.57 -12.98 11.71
C GLU A 112 -4.67 -11.59 12.35
N ALA A 113 -5.78 -11.32 13.03
CA ALA A 113 -6.02 -10.01 13.61
C ALA A 113 -5.02 -9.80 14.74
N GLU A 114 -3.98 -9.02 14.49
CA GLU A 114 -3.24 -8.32 15.54
C GLU A 114 -4.29 -7.69 16.49
N PRO A 115 -4.16 -7.85 17.82
CA PRO A 115 -5.16 -7.36 18.76
C PRO A 115 -5.33 -5.86 18.52
N SER A 116 -6.44 -5.50 17.88
CA SER A 116 -6.72 -4.11 17.59
C SER A 116 -6.80 -3.40 18.93
N SER A 117 -5.97 -2.37 19.12
CA SER A 117 -6.34 -1.35 20.09
C SER A 117 -7.66 -0.82 19.57
N GLN A 118 -8.75 -1.16 20.27
CA GLN A 118 -10.08 -0.72 19.90
C GLN A 118 -10.02 0.81 19.78
N GLY A 119 -10.06 1.29 18.54
CA GLY A 119 -10.00 2.72 18.27
C GLY A 119 -11.10 3.38 19.09
N VAL A 120 -10.74 4.42 19.85
CA VAL A 120 -11.72 5.15 20.65
C VAL A 120 -12.75 5.72 19.69
N VAL A 121 -14.02 5.32 19.85
CA VAL A 121 -15.12 5.83 19.04
C VAL A 121 -15.24 7.33 19.32
N PHE A 122 -15.00 8.15 18.31
CA PHE A 122 -15.18 9.59 18.41
C PHE A 122 -16.67 9.91 18.57
N ASP A 123 -17.10 10.24 19.80
CA ASP A 123 -18.46 10.70 20.07
C ASP A 123 -18.58 12.19 19.73
N TRP A 124 -19.15 12.48 18.56
CA TRP A 124 -19.36 13.85 18.09
C TRP A 124 -20.50 14.58 18.83
N LYS A 125 -21.32 13.86 19.60
CA LYS A 125 -22.48 14.41 20.33
C LYS A 125 -22.19 14.61 21.82
N GLY A 126 -20.93 14.83 22.19
CA GLY A 126 -20.45 14.96 23.57
C GLY A 126 -21.50 15.45 24.56
N ASP A 127 -21.66 14.68 25.64
CA ASP A 127 -22.65 14.89 26.70
C ASP A 127 -22.80 16.38 27.01
N LYS A 128 -24.01 16.90 26.77
CA LYS A 128 -24.36 18.26 27.12
C LYS A 128 -24.43 18.36 28.64
N ALA A 129 -23.33 18.82 29.24
CA ALA A 129 -23.31 19.30 30.63
C ALA A 129 -24.12 20.58 30.78
#